data_AF-A0A4V0HZ45-F1
#
_entry.id   AF-A0A4V0HZ45-F1
#
_cell.length_a   1.000
_cell.length_b   1.000
_cell.length_c   1.000
_cell.angle_alpha   90.00
_cell.angle_beta   90.00
_cell.angle_gamma   90.00
#
_symmetry.space_group_name_H-M   'P 1'
#
loop_
_entity.id
_entity.type
_entity.pdbx_description
1 polymer ?
#
loop_
_entity_poly.entity_id
_entity_poly.type
_entity_poly.pdbx_seq_one_letter_code
_entity_poly.pdbx_strand_id
1 'polypeptide(L)'
;METRNPDLPPLVWNDCWEGEVYLASWARFQSRRGPYAALDSGVPSDGRFLLRFDTDGAGKVPPTAAQMLAYRWLLDHEAEVAAAVLAAVFAEYPRFREEFLDAYEEGDPDAEATVPPLASAELLRTMMGLRSVCVLPLCREDVAYVGFEFGCVWEPEHGLGVLTLKNRVVEVGAAEVSFDGNGAENDAYDD
;
A
#
# COMPACT_ATOMS: atom_id res chain seq x y z
N MET A 1 29.88 -3.32 9.31
CA MET A 1 29.67 -2.45 10.48
C MET A 1 28.20 -2.05 10.43
N GLU A 2 27.34 -2.77 11.15
CA GLU A 2 25.89 -2.50 11.18
C GLU A 2 25.65 -1.24 12.02
N THR A 3 25.34 -0.14 11.35
CA THR A 3 24.75 1.04 12.01
C THR A 3 23.32 0.67 12.42
N ARG A 4 23.12 0.25 13.67
CA ARG A 4 21.79 0.19 14.27
C ARG A 4 21.29 1.62 14.42
N ASN A 5 20.42 2.05 13.51
CA ASN A 5 19.60 3.24 13.71
C ASN A 5 18.42 2.81 14.61
N PRO A 6 18.28 3.35 15.84
CA PRO A 6 17.22 2.92 16.76
C PRO A 6 15.81 3.18 16.24
N ASP A 7 15.68 4.05 15.22
CA ASP A 7 14.40 4.41 14.62
C ASP A 7 13.99 3.48 13.49
N LEU A 8 14.83 2.52 13.10
CA LEU A 8 14.49 1.52 12.10
C LEU A 8 14.20 0.17 12.77
N PRO A 9 13.18 -0.57 12.29
CA PRO A 9 13.05 -1.97 12.64
C PRO A 9 14.29 -2.74 12.13
N PRO A 10 14.55 -3.96 12.61
CA PRO A 10 15.56 -4.81 12.03
C PRO A 10 15.33 -4.97 10.52
N LEU A 11 16.34 -4.59 9.71
CA LEU A 11 16.28 -4.68 8.25
C LEU A 11 17.20 -5.81 7.75
N VAL A 12 16.73 -6.52 6.72
CA VAL A 12 17.47 -7.53 5.97
C VAL A 12 17.59 -7.07 4.52
N TRP A 13 18.72 -7.37 3.88
CA TRP A 13 18.94 -7.01 2.48
C TRP A 13 18.47 -8.14 1.55
N ASN A 14 17.46 -7.87 0.72
CA ASN A 14 16.86 -8.76 -0.27
C ASN A 14 16.56 -7.95 -1.55
N ASP A 15 17.60 -7.54 -2.29
CA ASP A 15 17.58 -6.59 -3.43
C ASP A 15 17.15 -5.14 -3.08
N CYS A 16 16.38 -4.98 -2.02
CA CYS A 16 16.12 -3.76 -1.28
C CYS A 16 16.28 -4.02 0.23
N TRP A 17 16.09 -3.01 1.09
CA TRP A 17 15.98 -3.28 2.53
C TRP A 17 14.56 -3.69 2.89
N GLU A 18 14.42 -4.86 3.50
CA GLU A 18 13.14 -5.38 3.98
C GLU A 18 13.12 -5.47 5.50
N GLY A 19 11.98 -5.15 6.10
CA GLY A 19 11.73 -5.28 7.53
C GLY A 19 10.26 -5.49 7.82
N GLU A 20 9.88 -5.36 9.09
CA GLU A 20 8.48 -5.38 9.50
C GLU A 20 8.10 -4.04 10.13
N VAL A 21 6.94 -3.51 9.76
CA VAL A 21 6.33 -2.34 10.39
C VAL A 21 5.04 -2.75 11.06
N TYR A 22 4.78 -2.18 12.25
CA TYR A 22 3.48 -2.28 12.90
C TYR A 22 2.69 -1.01 12.62
N LEU A 23 1.50 -1.16 12.03
CA LEU A 23 0.57 -0.06 11.80
C LEU A 23 -0.82 -0.41 12.34
N ALA A 24 -1.23 0.23 13.43
CA ALA A 24 -2.43 -0.13 14.18
C ALA A 24 -3.72 0.18 13.40
N SER A 25 -3.71 1.25 12.62
CA SER A 25 -4.85 1.70 11.81
C SER A 25 -5.24 0.71 10.71
N TRP A 26 -4.31 -0.16 10.31
CA TRP A 26 -4.53 -1.23 9.33
C TRP A 26 -4.80 -2.60 9.96
N ALA A 27 -4.81 -2.69 11.28
CA ALA A 27 -5.26 -3.89 11.96
C ALA A 27 -6.76 -4.11 11.67
N ARG A 28 -7.22 -5.37 11.74
CA ARG A 28 -8.61 -5.79 11.48
C ARG A 28 -9.09 -5.72 10.03
N PHE A 29 -8.21 -5.34 9.11
CA PHE A 29 -8.41 -5.58 7.68
C PHE A 29 -8.24 -7.07 7.38
N GLN A 30 -8.52 -7.48 6.14
CA GLN A 30 -8.15 -8.83 5.71
C GLN A 30 -6.64 -9.06 5.86
N SER A 31 -6.25 -10.29 6.22
CA SER A 31 -4.83 -10.68 6.14
C SER A 31 -4.51 -11.03 4.68
N ARG A 32 -3.52 -10.34 4.10
CA ARG A 32 -3.11 -10.46 2.70
C ARG A 32 -1.61 -10.77 2.56
N ARG A 33 -1.08 -11.61 3.45
CA ARG A 33 0.34 -11.99 3.49
C ARG A 33 0.66 -13.22 2.62
N GLY A 34 -0.32 -13.73 1.88
CA GLY A 34 -0.14 -14.85 0.95
C GLY A 34 0.65 -14.45 -0.30
N PRO A 35 1.01 -15.43 -1.16
CA PRO A 35 1.59 -15.15 -2.47
C PRO A 35 0.71 -14.16 -3.24
N TYR A 36 1.32 -13.18 -3.92
CA TYR A 36 0.60 -12.16 -4.71
C TYR A 36 -0.51 -11.42 -3.93
N ALA A 37 -0.29 -11.14 -2.64
CA ALA A 37 -1.30 -10.51 -1.78
C ALA A 37 -2.61 -11.31 -1.65
N ALA A 38 -2.56 -12.63 -1.83
CA ALA A 38 -3.71 -13.49 -1.60
C ALA A 38 -4.09 -13.51 -0.11
N LEU A 39 -5.37 -13.83 0.16
CA LEU A 39 -5.84 -14.13 1.51
C LEU A 39 -5.03 -15.30 2.09
N ASP A 40 -4.38 -15.08 3.23
CA ASP A 40 -3.60 -16.13 3.93
C ASP A 40 -4.31 -16.64 5.19
N SER A 41 -5.35 -15.95 5.65
CA SER A 41 -6.07 -16.28 6.88
C SER A 41 -7.50 -15.77 6.87
N GLY A 42 -8.40 -16.51 7.51
CA GLY A 42 -9.75 -16.02 7.85
C GLY A 42 -9.77 -15.12 9.10
N VAL A 43 -8.64 -15.00 9.80
CA VAL A 43 -8.47 -14.06 10.92
C VAL A 43 -7.99 -12.72 10.36
N PRO A 44 -8.54 -11.59 10.82
CA PRO A 44 -8.09 -10.27 10.39
C PRO A 44 -6.61 -10.00 10.70
N SER A 45 -5.99 -9.11 9.94
CA SER A 45 -4.60 -8.66 10.14
C SER A 45 -4.38 -8.16 11.58
N ASP A 46 -3.22 -8.51 12.13
CA ASP A 46 -2.75 -8.04 13.44
C ASP A 46 -2.08 -6.67 13.38
N GLY A 47 -1.96 -6.07 12.18
CA GLY A 47 -1.32 -4.78 11.97
C GLY A 47 0.18 -4.87 11.64
N ARG A 48 0.75 -6.06 11.42
CA ARG A 48 2.15 -6.21 11.01
C ARG A 48 2.28 -6.44 9.50
N PHE A 49 3.12 -5.64 8.86
CA PHE A 49 3.27 -5.62 7.40
C PHE A 49 4.73 -5.63 6.98
N LEU A 50 4.97 -6.11 5.75
CA LEU A 50 6.29 -6.00 5.12
C LEU A 50 6.61 -4.53 4.87
N LEU A 51 7.76 -4.08 5.35
CA LEU A 51 8.30 -2.76 5.07
C LEU A 51 9.45 -2.92 4.07
N ARG A 52 9.47 -2.07 3.04
CA ARG A 52 10.55 -2.00 2.05
C ARG A 52 11.11 -0.58 1.96
N PHE A 53 12.42 -0.46 1.89
CA PHE A 53 13.09 0.75 1.42
C PHE A 53 13.76 0.41 0.10
N ASP A 54 13.21 0.94 -0.98
CA ASP A 54 13.77 0.80 -2.30
C ASP A 54 15.03 1.69 -2.44
N THR A 55 16.03 1.19 -3.16
CA THR A 55 17.30 1.88 -3.39
C THR A 55 17.51 2.28 -4.83
N ASP A 56 16.52 2.10 -5.71
CA ASP A 56 16.63 2.39 -7.16
C ASP A 56 17.83 1.70 -7.81
N GLY A 57 18.09 0.45 -7.42
CA GLY A 57 19.25 -0.30 -7.91
C GLY A 57 20.61 0.20 -7.43
N ALA A 58 20.69 1.17 -6.50
CA ALA A 58 21.95 1.63 -5.90
C ALA A 58 22.66 0.55 -5.04
N GLY A 59 22.05 -0.64 -4.92
CA GLY A 59 22.58 -1.76 -4.14
C GLY A 59 22.45 -1.51 -2.64
N LYS A 60 23.29 -2.20 -1.86
CA LYS A 60 23.23 -2.26 -0.39
C LYS A 60 23.74 -0.98 0.28
N VAL A 61 23.02 0.12 0.07
CA VAL A 61 23.25 1.44 0.71
C VAL A 61 22.18 1.70 1.76
N PRO A 62 22.48 2.35 2.90
CA PRO A 62 21.46 2.67 3.90
C PRO A 62 20.30 3.50 3.33
N PRO A 63 19.07 3.39 3.88
CA PRO A 63 17.97 4.28 3.54
C PRO A 63 18.36 5.75 3.65
N THR A 64 17.91 6.58 2.71
CA THR A 64 18.26 8.01 2.64
C THR A 64 17.60 8.81 3.76
N ALA A 65 18.06 10.05 3.99
CA ALA A 65 17.42 10.94 4.96
C ALA A 65 15.94 11.21 4.63
N ALA A 66 15.60 11.37 3.34
CA ALA A 66 14.22 11.61 2.90
C ALA A 66 13.32 10.39 3.15
N GLN A 67 13.83 9.18 2.92
CA GLN A 67 13.13 7.94 3.24
C GLN A 67 12.91 7.78 4.75
N MET A 68 13.93 8.11 5.55
CA MET A 68 13.81 8.11 7.00
C MET A 68 12.78 9.11 7.52
N LEU A 69 12.68 10.29 6.89
CA LEU A 69 11.67 11.29 7.21
C LEU A 69 10.27 10.81 6.85
N ALA A 70 10.09 10.23 5.66
CA ALA A 70 8.80 9.68 5.23
C ALA A 70 8.33 8.55 6.15
N TYR A 71 9.22 7.61 6.49
CA TYR A 71 8.92 6.51 7.40
C TYR A 71 8.48 7.01 8.79
N ARG A 72 9.24 7.93 9.39
CA ARG A 72 8.87 8.51 10.70
C ARG A 72 7.53 9.25 10.62
N TRP A 73 7.34 10.05 9.57
CA TRP A 73 6.10 10.78 9.38
C TRP A 73 4.90 9.83 9.27
N LEU A 74 5.05 8.71 8.54
CA LEU A 74 4.02 7.67 8.45
C LEU A 74 3.68 7.11 9.84
N LEU A 75 4.68 6.76 10.67
CA LEU A 75 4.42 6.23 12.01
C LEU A 75 3.64 7.22 12.89
N ASP A 76 3.99 8.51 12.80
CA ASP A 76 3.36 9.56 13.59
C ASP A 76 1.93 9.89 13.12
N HIS A 77 1.61 9.64 11.84
CA HIS A 77 0.36 10.05 11.19
C HIS A 77 -0.41 8.89 10.56
N GLU A 78 -0.14 7.64 10.96
CA GLU A 78 -0.67 6.45 10.27
C GLU A 78 -2.19 6.43 10.15
N ALA A 79 -2.92 6.98 11.12
CA ALA A 79 -4.37 7.07 11.11
C ALA A 79 -4.89 8.06 10.04
N GLU A 80 -4.20 9.19 9.87
CA GLU A 80 -4.55 10.19 8.85
C GLU A 80 -4.26 9.65 7.45
N VAL A 81 -3.14 8.94 7.29
CA VAL A 81 -2.80 8.26 6.03
C VAL A 81 -3.82 7.18 5.71
N ALA A 82 -4.16 6.32 6.66
CA ALA A 82 -5.14 5.27 6.45
C ALA A 82 -6.51 5.83 6.04
N ALA A 83 -6.95 6.91 6.69
CA ALA A 83 -8.19 7.58 6.31
C ALA A 83 -8.15 8.16 4.89
N ALA A 84 -7.05 8.81 4.51
CA ALA A 84 -6.88 9.37 3.17
C ALA A 84 -6.85 8.28 2.08
N VAL A 85 -6.11 7.19 2.32
CA VAL A 85 -6.05 6.04 1.40
C VAL A 85 -7.42 5.38 1.26
N LEU A 86 -8.13 5.11 2.35
CA LEU A 86 -9.48 4.54 2.30
C LEU A 86 -10.46 5.43 1.52
N ALA A 87 -10.41 6.74 1.74
CA ALA A 87 -11.26 7.68 1.03
C ALA A 87 -10.98 7.67 -0.48
N ALA A 88 -9.71 7.65 -0.88
CA ALA A 88 -9.32 7.60 -2.29
C ALA A 88 -9.72 6.27 -2.96
N VAL A 89 -9.45 5.13 -2.31
CA VAL A 89 -9.86 3.81 -2.84
C VAL A 89 -11.38 3.69 -2.92
N PHE A 90 -12.12 4.23 -1.96
CA PHE A 90 -13.57 4.21 -1.98
C PHE A 90 -14.15 5.03 -3.14
N ALA A 91 -13.52 6.14 -3.50
CA ALA A 91 -13.90 6.94 -4.67
C ALA A 91 -13.71 6.17 -5.99
N GLU A 92 -12.66 5.35 -6.09
CA GLU A 92 -12.38 4.51 -7.25
C GLU A 92 -13.18 3.19 -7.28
N TYR A 93 -13.68 2.73 -6.13
CA TYR A 93 -14.35 1.44 -6.00
C TYR A 93 -15.48 1.17 -7.01
N PRO A 94 -16.36 2.14 -7.35
CA PRO A 94 -17.38 1.91 -8.38
C PRO A 94 -16.81 1.48 -9.73
N ARG A 95 -15.67 2.06 -10.14
CA ARG A 95 -14.96 1.69 -11.37
C ARG A 95 -14.38 0.29 -11.27
N PHE A 96 -13.67 -0.03 -10.18
CA PHE A 96 -13.13 -1.37 -9.94
C PHE A 96 -14.22 -2.45 -9.93
N ARG A 97 -15.37 -2.13 -9.35
CA ARG A 97 -16.53 -3.01 -9.31
C ARG A 97 -17.08 -3.26 -10.71
N GLU A 98 -17.21 -2.22 -11.53
CA GLU A 98 -17.65 -2.33 -12.92
C GLU A 98 -16.68 -3.20 -13.74
N GLU A 99 -15.38 -2.90 -13.68
CA GLU A 99 -14.33 -3.67 -14.36
C GLU A 99 -14.34 -5.15 -13.99
N PHE A 100 -14.53 -5.47 -12.70
CA PHE A 100 -14.66 -6.85 -12.26
C PHE A 100 -15.90 -7.53 -12.83
N LEU A 101 -17.06 -6.85 -12.81
CA LEU A 101 -18.33 -7.42 -13.29
C LEU A 101 -18.34 -7.62 -14.81
N ASP A 102 -17.65 -6.78 -15.57
CA ASP A 102 -17.51 -6.89 -17.04
C ASP A 102 -16.81 -8.20 -17.48
N ALA A 103 -16.08 -8.86 -16.58
CA ALA A 103 -15.47 -10.16 -16.82
C ALA A 103 -16.45 -11.35 -16.71
N TYR A 104 -17.69 -11.11 -16.28
CA TYR A 104 -18.72 -12.12 -16.01
C TYR A 104 -20.00 -11.89 -16.83
N GLU A 105 -20.92 -12.85 -16.79
CA GLU A 105 -22.23 -12.68 -17.41
C GLU A 105 -23.04 -11.59 -16.68
N GLU A 106 -23.77 -10.76 -17.42
CA GLU A 106 -24.59 -9.69 -16.83
C GLU A 106 -25.60 -10.27 -15.83
N GLY A 107 -25.54 -9.77 -14.59
CA GLY A 107 -26.39 -10.23 -13.50
C GLY A 107 -25.96 -11.55 -12.86
N ASP A 108 -24.70 -11.99 -13.05
CA ASP A 108 -24.13 -13.12 -12.31
C ASP A 108 -24.21 -12.85 -10.80
N PRO A 109 -25.00 -13.64 -10.04
CA PRO A 109 -25.24 -13.38 -8.63
C PRO A 109 -24.00 -13.63 -7.75
N ASP A 110 -23.09 -14.51 -8.15
CA ASP A 110 -21.86 -14.81 -7.41
C ASP A 110 -20.84 -13.69 -7.63
N ALA A 111 -20.75 -13.15 -8.85
CA ALA A 111 -19.92 -11.98 -9.15
C ALA A 111 -20.43 -10.74 -8.39
N GLU A 112 -21.74 -10.46 -8.43
CA GLU A 112 -22.33 -9.34 -7.70
C GLU A 112 -22.16 -9.46 -6.18
N ALA A 113 -22.24 -10.68 -5.63
CA ALA A 113 -21.99 -10.93 -4.22
C ALA A 113 -20.51 -10.80 -3.82
N THR A 114 -19.59 -10.99 -4.77
CA THR A 114 -18.15 -10.83 -4.56
C THR A 114 -17.74 -9.36 -4.47
N VAL A 115 -18.39 -8.50 -5.26
CA VAL A 115 -18.13 -7.05 -5.29
C VAL A 115 -19.42 -6.24 -5.01
N PRO A 116 -20.03 -6.35 -3.82
CA PRO A 116 -21.26 -5.63 -3.50
C PRO A 116 -21.04 -4.11 -3.49
N PRO A 117 -22.05 -3.29 -3.82
CA PRO A 117 -21.96 -1.86 -3.62
C PRO A 117 -21.67 -1.54 -2.15
N LEU A 118 -20.75 -0.62 -1.90
CA LEU A 118 -20.33 -0.24 -0.55
C LEU A 118 -20.95 1.10 -0.16
N ALA A 119 -21.54 1.16 1.04
CA ALA A 119 -22.18 2.37 1.56
C ALA A 119 -21.20 3.35 2.20
N SER A 120 -19.98 2.92 2.53
CA SER A 120 -18.95 3.76 3.15
C SER A 120 -17.54 3.19 2.96
N ALA A 121 -16.53 4.06 3.09
CA ALA A 121 -15.12 3.68 2.95
C ALA A 121 -14.67 2.66 4.02
N GLU A 122 -15.26 2.68 5.22
CA GLU A 122 -14.93 1.75 6.30
C GLU A 122 -15.23 0.29 5.94
N LEU A 123 -16.18 0.04 5.02
CA LEU A 123 -16.49 -1.31 4.57
C LEU A 123 -15.40 -1.89 3.66
N LEU A 124 -14.52 -1.07 3.09
CA LEU A 124 -13.37 -1.59 2.32
C LEU A 124 -12.48 -2.52 3.15
N ARG A 125 -12.42 -2.35 4.48
CA ARG A 125 -11.65 -3.24 5.36
C ARG A 125 -12.06 -4.71 5.26
N THR A 126 -13.29 -4.99 4.81
CA THR A 126 -13.79 -6.36 4.62
C THR A 126 -13.50 -6.90 3.22
N MET A 127 -12.91 -6.07 2.34
CA MET A 127 -12.71 -6.33 0.90
C MET A 127 -11.24 -6.26 0.50
N MET A 128 -10.40 -5.62 1.31
CA MET A 128 -8.97 -5.46 1.05
C MET A 128 -8.13 -5.60 2.32
N GLY A 129 -6.83 -5.76 2.15
CA GLY A 129 -5.86 -5.77 3.24
C GLY A 129 -4.46 -5.38 2.76
N LEU A 130 -3.75 -4.65 3.62
CA LEU A 130 -2.39 -4.19 3.34
C LEU A 130 -1.43 -5.39 3.33
N ARG A 131 -0.59 -5.47 2.30
CA ARG A 131 0.47 -6.46 2.16
C ARG A 131 1.82 -5.87 2.53
N SER A 132 2.18 -4.77 1.87
CA SER A 132 3.48 -4.15 2.05
C SER A 132 3.41 -2.62 1.97
N VAL A 133 4.38 -1.99 2.63
CA VAL A 133 4.64 -0.55 2.58
C VAL A 133 6.00 -0.36 1.94
N CYS A 134 6.06 0.38 0.84
CA CYS A 134 7.30 0.69 0.13
C CYS A 134 7.64 2.17 0.30
N VAL A 135 8.81 2.47 0.86
CA VAL A 135 9.34 3.83 0.94
C VAL A 135 10.26 4.05 -0.27
N LEU A 136 9.82 4.89 -1.20
CA LEU A 136 10.45 5.07 -2.50
C LEU A 136 11.73 5.92 -2.41
N PRO A 137 12.64 5.80 -3.39
CA PRO A 137 13.89 6.57 -3.43
C PRO A 137 13.65 8.05 -3.79
N LEU A 138 12.61 8.33 -4.57
CA LEU A 138 12.25 9.68 -4.99
C LEU A 138 11.62 10.48 -3.85
N CYS A 139 11.90 11.78 -3.81
CA CYS A 139 11.37 12.69 -2.79
C CYS A 139 10.93 14.02 -3.37
N ARG A 140 10.00 14.68 -2.68
CA ARG A 140 9.58 16.07 -2.92
C ARG A 140 9.66 16.81 -1.59
N GLU A 141 10.28 17.98 -1.58
CA GLU A 141 10.50 18.78 -0.35
C GLU A 141 11.16 17.96 0.77
N ASP A 142 12.23 17.22 0.45
CA ASP A 142 13.01 16.37 1.36
C ASP A 142 12.24 15.20 2.00
N VAL A 143 11.02 14.89 1.56
CA VAL A 143 10.23 13.76 2.04
C VAL A 143 9.99 12.78 0.89
N ALA A 144 10.36 11.51 1.11
CA ALA A 144 10.13 10.46 0.14
C ALA A 144 8.64 10.11 0.00
N TYR A 145 8.27 9.59 -1.16
CA TYR A 145 6.95 9.01 -1.37
C TYR A 145 6.83 7.65 -0.66
N VAL A 146 5.60 7.30 -0.29
CA VAL A 146 5.27 6.02 0.32
C VAL A 146 4.17 5.35 -0.47
N GLY A 147 4.45 4.15 -0.98
CA GLY A 147 3.50 3.28 -1.63
C GLY A 147 2.93 2.22 -0.67
N PHE A 148 1.65 1.90 -0.87
CA PHE A 148 0.91 0.89 -0.13
C PHE A 148 0.39 -0.16 -1.11
N GLU A 149 0.84 -1.39 -0.94
CA GLU A 149 0.43 -2.52 -1.75
C GLU A 149 -0.66 -3.30 -1.01
N PHE A 150 -1.79 -3.56 -1.67
CA PHE A 150 -2.93 -4.24 -1.10
C PHE A 150 -3.30 -5.48 -1.91
N GLY A 151 -3.76 -6.51 -1.19
CA GLY A 151 -4.62 -7.53 -1.77
C GLY A 151 -6.08 -7.08 -1.67
N CYS A 152 -6.87 -7.34 -2.71
CA CYS A 152 -8.31 -7.04 -2.71
C CYS A 152 -9.11 -8.18 -3.33
N VAL A 153 -10.44 -8.15 -3.16
CA VAL A 153 -11.33 -9.21 -3.65
C VAL A 153 -11.70 -9.05 -5.12
N TRP A 154 -11.68 -7.82 -5.65
CA TRP A 154 -12.00 -7.52 -7.05
C TRP A 154 -10.81 -7.67 -7.99
N GLU A 155 -9.59 -7.79 -7.48
CA GLU A 155 -8.39 -8.02 -8.30
C GLU A 155 -7.45 -9.00 -7.56
N PRO A 156 -7.75 -10.31 -7.63
CA PRO A 156 -7.03 -11.34 -6.87
C PRO A 156 -5.66 -11.69 -7.48
N GLU A 157 -5.39 -11.32 -8.73
CA GLU A 157 -4.14 -11.66 -9.43
C GLU A 157 -3.10 -10.56 -9.27
N HIS A 158 -3.51 -9.29 -9.42
CA HIS A 158 -2.59 -8.16 -9.49
C HIS A 158 -2.59 -7.28 -8.24
N GLY A 159 -3.65 -7.31 -7.44
CA GLY A 159 -3.81 -6.43 -6.27
C GLY A 159 -4.03 -4.95 -6.63
N LEU A 160 -3.92 -4.11 -5.61
CA LEU A 160 -4.15 -2.66 -5.67
C LEU A 160 -2.94 -1.92 -5.09
N GLY A 161 -2.53 -0.83 -5.75
CA GLY A 161 -1.47 0.06 -5.30
C GLY A 161 -2.00 1.45 -5.01
N VAL A 162 -1.50 2.07 -3.94
CA VAL A 162 -1.76 3.48 -3.63
C VAL A 162 -0.45 4.18 -3.33
N LEU A 163 -0.21 5.31 -4.00
CA LEU A 163 0.97 6.14 -3.80
C LEU A 163 0.60 7.38 -3.00
N THR A 164 1.45 7.76 -2.04
CA THR A 164 1.24 8.94 -1.20
C THR A 164 2.50 9.78 -1.07
N LEU A 165 2.30 11.09 -0.86
CA LEU A 165 3.28 11.98 -0.26
C LEU A 165 2.69 12.48 1.06
N LYS A 166 3.23 12.01 2.19
CA LYS A 166 2.61 12.20 3.52
C LYS A 166 1.17 11.64 3.52
N ASN A 167 0.15 12.42 3.84
CA ASN A 167 -1.26 12.02 3.76
C ASN A 167 -1.93 12.36 2.43
N ARG A 168 -1.23 13.00 1.49
CA ARG A 168 -1.80 13.29 0.18
C ARG A 168 -1.68 12.05 -0.69
N VAL A 169 -2.82 11.49 -1.11
CA VAL A 169 -2.85 10.44 -2.13
C VAL A 169 -2.49 11.07 -3.47
N VAL A 170 -1.47 10.50 -4.11
CA VAL A 170 -0.94 10.92 -5.40
C VAL A 170 -1.63 10.11 -6.50
N GLU A 171 -1.71 8.79 -6.32
CA GLU A 171 -2.25 7.88 -7.32
C GLU A 171 -2.87 6.63 -6.67
N VAL A 172 -3.91 6.10 -7.31
CA VAL A 172 -4.55 4.82 -7.00
C VAL A 172 -4.60 4.00 -8.28
N GLY A 173 -4.09 2.77 -8.28
CA GLY A 173 -4.06 1.90 -9.45
C GLY A 173 -3.73 0.45 -9.11
N ALA A 174 -3.16 -0.29 -10.06
CA ALA A 174 -2.68 -1.65 -9.82
C ALA A 174 -1.52 -1.66 -8.78
N ALA A 175 -1.16 -2.83 -8.26
CA ALA A 175 -0.13 -2.94 -7.20
C ALA A 175 1.20 -2.26 -7.54
N GLU A 176 1.58 -2.20 -8.82
CA GLU A 176 2.82 -1.56 -9.29
C GLU A 176 2.92 -0.06 -8.94
N VAL A 177 1.80 0.65 -8.83
CA VAL A 177 1.75 2.06 -8.35
C VAL A 177 2.43 2.21 -6.98
N SER A 178 2.45 1.17 -6.16
CA SER A 178 3.07 1.21 -4.84
C SER A 178 4.60 1.07 -4.86
N PHE A 179 5.23 0.69 -5.96
CA PHE A 179 6.67 0.42 -6.00
C PHE A 179 7.41 0.75 -7.31
N ASP A 180 6.75 1.16 -8.39
CA ASP A 180 7.41 1.44 -9.68
C ASP A 180 8.03 2.85 -9.80
N GLY A 181 7.56 3.81 -8.99
CA GLY A 181 8.03 5.18 -8.97
C GLY A 181 7.43 6.12 -10.03
N ASN A 182 6.65 5.62 -11.00
CA ASN A 182 6.13 6.42 -12.12
C ASN A 182 5.23 7.56 -11.65
N GLY A 183 4.27 7.27 -10.76
CA GLY A 183 3.39 8.29 -10.18
C GLY A 183 4.15 9.32 -9.35
N ALA A 184 5.25 8.90 -8.70
CA ALA A 184 6.08 9.78 -7.90
C ALA A 184 6.88 10.74 -8.78
N GLU A 185 7.40 10.26 -9.91
CA GLU A 185 8.08 11.08 -10.91
C GLU A 185 7.13 12.13 -11.50
N ASN A 186 5.95 11.70 -11.96
CA ASN A 186 4.94 12.60 -12.51
C ASN A 186 4.59 13.71 -11.50
N ASP A 187 4.31 13.36 -10.24
CA ASP A 187 3.98 14.36 -9.22
C ASP A 187 5.15 15.27 -8.84
N ALA A 188 6.38 14.74 -8.78
CA ALA A 188 7.56 15.52 -8.41
C ALA A 188 7.95 16.56 -9.46
N TYR A 189 7.61 16.32 -10.73
CA TYR A 189 8.00 17.16 -11.86
C TYR A 189 6.84 17.93 -12.51
N ASP A 190 5.59 17.73 -12.09
CA ASP A 190 4.48 18.61 -12.42
C ASP A 190 4.54 19.90 -11.55
N ASP A 191 4.75 21.04 -12.23
CA ASP A 191 4.77 22.40 -11.67
C ASP A 191 3.38 22.91 -11.25
#